data_AF-A0A958P5I9-F1
#
_entry.id   AF-A0A958P5I9-F1
#
_cell.length_a   1.000
_cell.length_b   1.000
_cell.length_c   1.000
_cell.angle_alpha   90.00
_cell.angle_beta   90.00
_cell.angle_gamma   90.00
#
_symmetry.space_group_name_H-M   'P 1'
#
loop_
_entity.id
_entity.type
_entity.pdbx_description
1 polymer ?
#
loop_
_entity_poly.entity_id
_entity_poly.type
_entity_poly.pdbx_seq_one_letter_code
_entity_poly.pdbx_strand_id
1 'polypeptide(L)'
;MRIKNSKLSIARVNLPLAFFLMSFFLIAGCSTFSRNADQIRSQLRSGNVSEAAKIVEEKANKDSDDQIVFLFEYGTIEQIARDFDKSTKAFLKAEDLTEIKDYHSLSRITGSLLLNEGMVQYKGEDYEKVFINAMLAINYLMIGQPEEAMVETRRMNEKLYRYRFEAKRPYEQNPFAFYLAALIREENKDWDGAYIDFKRVHELNPGLEMLHEDLVRAGLRAQRMDDVQKWRKEFKVKDRKEWKDPNYGELVLIYQQGWAPQKRPHPNWPKIPKLYPTPTQTQFAKIIVEGQGEVISERVSSVQDVAIKALDDLYAGLIAKRMAGIAAKAVVADQIRQKNPLLGDLAFIGMSLADQADLRQWSTLPESFQIAKIYLKAGKYKVKVQGLGHNRSPTSEYREGLDVEIKPRKKTFLNWRSVQ
;
A
#
# COMPACT_ATOMS: atom_id res chain seq x y z
N MET A 1 -39.07 -65.65 -34.24
CA MET A 1 -39.92 -64.45 -34.42
C MET A 1 -40.53 -64.12 -33.06
N ARG A 2 -40.40 -62.95 -32.41
CA ARG A 2 -39.71 -61.68 -32.67
C ARG A 2 -39.55 -61.02 -31.28
N ILE A 3 -38.33 -60.70 -30.87
CA ILE A 3 -38.02 -59.99 -29.62
C ILE A 3 -38.39 -58.51 -29.80
N LYS A 4 -39.23 -57.95 -28.91
CA LYS A 4 -39.60 -56.53 -28.89
C LYS A 4 -38.46 -55.72 -28.25
N ASN A 5 -37.66 -55.06 -29.08
CA ASN A 5 -36.69 -54.05 -28.65
C ASN A 5 -37.41 -52.78 -28.19
N SER A 6 -37.37 -52.46 -26.90
CA SER A 6 -37.70 -51.14 -26.38
C SER A 6 -36.54 -50.18 -26.67
N LYS A 7 -36.76 -49.22 -27.57
CA LYS A 7 -35.82 -48.12 -27.82
C LYS A 7 -35.81 -47.18 -26.61
N LEU A 8 -34.70 -47.13 -25.88
CA LEU A 8 -34.38 -46.01 -24.98
C LEU A 8 -34.17 -44.76 -25.84
N SER A 9 -35.07 -43.80 -25.72
CA SER A 9 -34.91 -42.45 -26.27
C SER A 9 -33.93 -41.69 -25.38
N ILE A 10 -32.70 -41.49 -25.86
CA ILE A 10 -31.75 -40.56 -25.26
C ILE A 10 -32.24 -39.16 -25.64
N ALA A 11 -32.81 -38.44 -24.67
CA ALA A 11 -33.08 -37.01 -24.83
C ALA A 11 -31.74 -36.30 -25.09
N ARG A 12 -31.56 -35.74 -26.30
CA ARG A 12 -30.45 -34.84 -26.60
C ARG A 12 -30.64 -33.57 -25.77
N VAL A 13 -29.95 -33.48 -24.65
CA VAL A 13 -29.78 -32.22 -23.93
C VAL A 13 -28.80 -31.39 -24.75
N ASN A 14 -29.33 -30.50 -25.60
CA ASN A 14 -28.54 -29.44 -26.21
C ASN A 14 -28.19 -28.43 -25.10
N LEU A 15 -27.18 -28.75 -24.28
CA LEU A 15 -26.59 -27.77 -23.37
C LEU A 15 -25.88 -26.76 -24.27
N PRO A 16 -26.30 -25.48 -24.32
CA PRO A 16 -25.74 -24.54 -25.28
C PRO A 16 -24.25 -24.38 -24.98
N LEU A 17 -23.42 -24.54 -26.02
CA LEU A 17 -21.96 -24.35 -26.00
C LEU A 17 -21.55 -23.04 -25.30
N ALA A 18 -22.44 -22.03 -25.32
CA ALA A 18 -22.33 -20.77 -24.60
C ALA A 18 -22.11 -20.91 -23.08
N PHE A 19 -22.68 -21.92 -22.42
CA PHE A 19 -22.52 -22.11 -20.97
C PHE A 19 -21.11 -22.62 -20.62
N PHE A 20 -20.52 -23.45 -21.48
CA PHE A 20 -19.15 -23.95 -21.33
C PHE A 20 -18.12 -22.86 -21.69
N LEU A 21 -18.39 -22.06 -22.72
CA LEU A 21 -17.58 -20.90 -23.11
C LEU A 21 -17.60 -19.79 -22.04
N MET A 22 -18.73 -19.55 -21.38
CA MET A 22 -18.85 -18.55 -20.32
C MET A 22 -18.09 -18.96 -19.05
N SER A 23 -17.99 -20.26 -18.76
CA SER A 23 -17.20 -20.78 -17.63
C SER A 23 -15.69 -20.66 -17.86
N PHE A 24 -15.20 -20.68 -19.10
CA PHE A 24 -13.77 -20.61 -19.41
C PHE A 24 -13.23 -19.16 -19.29
N PHE A 25 -14.05 -18.15 -19.60
CA PHE A 25 -13.69 -16.74 -19.46
C PHE A 25 -13.56 -16.27 -18.01
N LEU A 26 -14.28 -16.89 -17.06
CA LEU A 26 -14.29 -16.47 -15.66
C LEU A 26 -13.05 -16.91 -14.86
N ILE A 27 -12.38 -18.00 -15.26
CA ILE A 27 -11.19 -18.54 -14.58
C ILE A 27 -9.91 -17.74 -14.95
N ALA A 28 -9.95 -16.99 -16.04
CA ALA A 28 -8.79 -16.24 -16.55
C ALA A 28 -8.51 -14.91 -15.80
N GLY A 29 -9.49 -14.33 -15.09
CA GLY A 29 -9.37 -12.98 -14.50
C GLY A 29 -8.37 -12.88 -13.35
N CYS A 30 -8.52 -13.68 -12.29
CA CYS A 30 -7.66 -13.62 -11.10
C CYS A 30 -6.23 -14.13 -11.36
N SER A 31 -6.08 -15.13 -12.24
CA SER A 31 -4.77 -15.59 -12.72
C SER A 31 -4.07 -14.52 -13.56
N THR A 32 -4.82 -13.68 -14.28
CA THR A 32 -4.27 -12.56 -15.04
C THR A 32 -3.74 -11.45 -14.15
N PHE A 33 -4.40 -11.10 -13.04
CA PHE A 33 -3.88 -10.06 -12.14
C PHE A 33 -2.55 -10.48 -11.51
N SER A 34 -2.49 -11.66 -10.89
CA SER A 34 -1.28 -12.16 -10.24
C SER A 34 -0.10 -12.25 -11.22
N ARG A 35 -0.36 -12.72 -12.44
CA ARG A 35 0.64 -12.75 -13.52
C ARG A 35 1.12 -11.35 -13.92
N ASN A 36 0.23 -10.37 -14.04
CA ASN A 36 0.62 -8.99 -14.36
C ASN A 36 1.48 -8.40 -13.23
N ALA A 37 1.11 -8.62 -11.97
CA ALA A 37 1.88 -8.15 -10.82
C ALA A 37 3.31 -8.73 -10.81
N ASP A 38 3.46 -10.03 -11.09
CA ASP A 38 4.77 -10.66 -11.19
C ASP A 38 5.61 -10.11 -12.35
N GLN A 39 4.98 -9.89 -13.52
CA GLN A 39 5.64 -9.27 -14.67
C GLN A 39 6.08 -7.84 -14.39
N ILE A 40 5.24 -7.01 -13.78
CA ILE A 40 5.57 -5.64 -13.37
C ILE A 40 6.78 -5.63 -12.45
N ARG A 41 6.74 -6.42 -11.37
CA ARG A 41 7.85 -6.51 -10.41
C ARG A 41 9.14 -7.02 -11.08
N SER A 42 9.02 -7.96 -12.01
CA SER A 42 10.17 -8.45 -12.77
C SER A 42 10.78 -7.35 -13.65
N GLN A 43 9.97 -6.58 -14.37
CA GLN A 43 10.48 -5.47 -15.19
C GLN A 43 11.12 -4.38 -14.31
N LEU A 44 10.49 -4.03 -13.18
CA LEU A 44 11.03 -3.04 -12.24
C LEU A 44 12.37 -3.49 -11.64
N ARG A 45 12.53 -4.76 -11.24
CA ARG A 45 13.80 -5.31 -10.77
C ARG A 45 14.91 -5.22 -11.81
N SER A 46 14.58 -5.41 -13.08
CA SER A 46 15.51 -5.31 -14.20
C SER A 46 15.78 -3.86 -14.63
N GLY A 47 15.18 -2.85 -13.99
CA GLY A 47 15.32 -1.44 -14.35
C GLY A 47 14.48 -1.02 -15.57
N ASN A 48 13.64 -1.90 -16.11
CA ASN A 48 12.81 -1.65 -17.28
C ASN A 48 11.50 -0.94 -16.92
N VAL A 49 11.59 0.24 -16.34
CA VAL A 49 10.44 0.99 -15.80
C VAL A 49 9.40 1.30 -16.88
N SER A 50 9.84 1.69 -18.09
CA SER A 50 8.92 1.96 -19.21
C SER A 50 8.14 0.73 -19.65
N GLU A 51 8.77 -0.46 -19.67
CA GLU A 51 8.07 -1.70 -20.00
C GLU A 51 7.09 -2.11 -18.90
N ALA A 52 7.40 -1.83 -17.63
CA ALA A 52 6.45 -2.02 -16.55
C ALA A 52 5.20 -1.13 -16.71
N ALA A 53 5.39 0.15 -17.10
CA ALA A 53 4.29 1.10 -17.28
C ALA A 53 3.31 0.64 -18.39
N LYS A 54 3.84 0.15 -19.52
CA LYS A 54 3.04 -0.34 -20.67
C LYS A 54 2.07 -1.47 -20.29
N ILE A 55 2.39 -2.27 -19.27
CA ILE A 55 1.53 -3.39 -18.82
C ILE A 55 0.19 -2.87 -18.25
N VAL A 56 0.20 -1.69 -17.62
CA VAL A 56 -0.94 -1.19 -16.82
C VAL A 56 -1.52 0.12 -17.31
N GLU A 57 -0.80 0.91 -18.12
CA GLU A 57 -1.22 2.26 -18.54
C GLU A 57 -2.60 2.29 -19.22
N GLU A 58 -2.85 1.41 -20.20
CA GLU A 58 -4.15 1.34 -20.87
C GLU A 58 -5.28 1.04 -19.87
N LYS A 59 -5.03 0.11 -18.95
CA LYS A 59 -6.03 -0.34 -17.96
C LYS A 59 -6.28 0.68 -16.86
N ALA A 60 -5.25 1.44 -16.48
CA ALA A 60 -5.37 2.55 -15.54
C ALA A 60 -6.23 3.69 -16.13
N ASN A 61 -6.13 3.92 -17.44
CA ASN A 61 -6.88 4.96 -18.15
C ASN A 61 -8.26 4.51 -18.65
N LYS A 62 -8.62 3.24 -18.49
CA LYS A 62 -9.90 2.69 -18.92
C LYS A 62 -10.84 2.45 -17.75
N ASP A 63 -12.01 3.08 -17.80
CA ASP A 63 -13.08 2.86 -16.84
C ASP A 63 -13.49 1.38 -16.85
N SER A 64 -13.29 0.72 -15.71
CA SER A 64 -13.55 -0.71 -15.53
C SER A 64 -13.64 -1.06 -14.04
N ASP A 65 -14.16 -2.25 -13.76
CA ASP A 65 -14.28 -2.79 -12.40
C ASP A 65 -12.93 -2.96 -11.68
N ASP A 66 -11.82 -3.03 -12.43
CA ASP A 66 -10.46 -3.22 -11.91
C ASP A 66 -9.61 -1.94 -11.99
N GLN A 67 -10.15 -0.81 -12.48
CA GLN A 67 -9.36 0.39 -12.77
C GLN A 67 -8.54 0.86 -11.55
N ILE A 68 -9.11 0.79 -10.33
CA ILE A 68 -8.45 1.20 -9.09
C ILE A 68 -7.12 0.48 -8.88
N VAL A 69 -7.06 -0.85 -9.08
CA VAL A 69 -5.81 -1.58 -8.84
C VAL A 69 -4.76 -1.23 -9.89
N PHE A 70 -5.16 -0.99 -11.14
CA PHE A 70 -4.22 -0.55 -12.18
C PHE A 70 -3.73 0.88 -11.97
N LEU A 71 -4.56 1.79 -11.45
CA LEU A 71 -4.13 3.13 -11.04
C LEU A 71 -3.09 3.09 -9.93
N PHE A 72 -3.26 2.19 -8.95
CA PHE A 72 -2.27 1.99 -7.89
C PHE A 72 -0.91 1.54 -8.45
N GLU A 73 -0.91 0.53 -9.32
CA GLU A 73 0.33 0.06 -9.95
C GLU A 73 0.98 1.14 -10.82
N TYR A 74 0.18 1.80 -11.68
CA TYR A 74 0.66 2.84 -12.58
C TYR A 74 1.23 4.04 -11.81
N GLY A 75 0.54 4.50 -10.76
CA GLY A 75 1.01 5.59 -9.91
C GLY A 75 2.37 5.30 -9.27
N THR A 76 2.60 4.07 -8.79
CA THR A 76 3.90 3.67 -8.23
C THR A 76 4.98 3.57 -9.30
N ILE A 77 4.67 2.98 -10.46
CA ILE A 77 5.63 2.86 -11.57
C ILE A 77 6.11 4.23 -12.04
N GLU A 78 5.19 5.19 -12.22
CA GLU A 78 5.53 6.56 -12.63
C GLU A 78 6.30 7.30 -11.54
N GLN A 79 6.04 7.03 -10.25
CA GLN A 79 6.86 7.57 -9.16
C GLN A 79 8.30 7.02 -9.20
N ILE A 80 8.48 5.73 -9.52
CA ILE A 80 9.80 5.12 -9.72
C ILE A 80 10.49 5.74 -10.95
N ALA A 81 9.73 6.02 -12.01
CA ALA A 81 10.21 6.73 -13.20
C ALA A 81 10.57 8.21 -12.93
N ARG A 82 10.24 8.73 -11.73
CA ARG A 82 10.33 10.15 -11.35
C ARG A 82 9.42 11.07 -12.16
N ASP A 83 8.41 10.53 -12.83
CA ASP A 83 7.31 11.29 -13.44
C ASP A 83 6.24 11.52 -12.36
N PHE A 84 6.55 12.46 -11.46
CA PHE A 84 5.68 12.77 -10.33
C PHE A 84 4.33 13.35 -10.78
N ASP A 85 4.25 13.96 -11.96
CA ASP A 85 3.01 14.51 -12.50
C ASP A 85 2.04 13.38 -12.89
N LYS A 86 2.50 12.38 -13.65
CA LYS A 86 1.67 11.21 -13.98
C LYS A 86 1.32 10.40 -12.75
N SER A 87 2.30 10.20 -11.87
CA SER A 87 2.09 9.50 -10.60
C SER A 87 0.98 10.18 -9.76
N THR A 88 1.04 11.50 -9.63
CA THR A 88 0.05 12.29 -8.87
C THR A 88 -1.33 12.22 -9.52
N LYS A 89 -1.42 12.34 -10.85
CA LYS A 89 -2.71 12.18 -11.57
C LYS A 89 -3.34 10.81 -11.33
N ALA A 90 -2.54 9.74 -11.38
CA ALA A 90 -3.02 8.38 -11.14
C ALA A 90 -3.54 8.20 -9.70
N PHE A 91 -2.79 8.70 -8.71
CA PHE A 91 -3.19 8.59 -7.31
C PHE A 91 -4.38 9.47 -6.94
N LEU A 92 -4.51 10.68 -7.49
CA LEU A 92 -5.70 11.51 -7.32
C LEU A 92 -6.94 10.84 -7.91
N LYS A 93 -6.82 10.27 -9.12
CA LYS A 93 -7.93 9.50 -9.72
C LYS A 93 -8.29 8.28 -8.87
N ALA A 94 -7.30 7.59 -8.30
CA ALA A 94 -7.54 6.48 -7.39
C ALA A 94 -8.20 6.95 -6.09
N GLU A 95 -7.82 8.11 -5.55
CA GLU A 95 -8.48 8.73 -4.39
C GLU A 95 -9.96 8.99 -4.69
N ASP A 96 -10.28 9.61 -5.83
CA ASP A 96 -11.68 9.90 -6.23
C ASP A 96 -12.53 8.62 -6.37
N LEU A 97 -11.95 7.56 -6.95
CA LEU A 97 -12.66 6.29 -7.18
C LEU A 97 -12.80 5.46 -5.89
N THR A 98 -11.89 5.64 -4.94
CA THR A 98 -11.91 4.97 -3.63
C THR A 98 -12.58 5.81 -2.54
N GLU A 99 -13.03 7.02 -2.89
CA GLU A 99 -13.66 7.95 -1.96
C GLU A 99 -14.80 7.26 -1.22
N ILE A 100 -14.80 7.45 0.10
CA ILE A 100 -15.67 6.74 1.03
C ILE A 100 -17.07 7.37 0.93
N LYS A 101 -17.84 6.99 -0.09
CA LYS A 101 -19.14 7.61 -0.36
C LYS A 101 -20.29 7.05 0.49
N ASP A 102 -20.20 5.82 1.01
CA ASP A 102 -21.31 5.23 1.78
C ASP A 102 -20.86 4.01 2.63
N TYR A 103 -20.88 4.15 3.96
CA TYR A 103 -20.76 3.01 4.90
C TYR A 103 -22.07 2.20 5.05
N HIS A 104 -23.19 2.67 4.49
CA HIS A 104 -24.53 2.17 4.80
C HIS A 104 -25.27 1.49 3.64
N SER A 105 -24.56 0.96 2.65
CA SER A 105 -25.18 0.22 1.55
C SER A 105 -25.54 -1.23 1.94
N LEU A 106 -26.58 -1.40 2.77
CA LEU A 106 -27.20 -2.69 3.08
C LEU A 106 -27.81 -3.37 1.82
N SER A 107 -28.20 -2.58 0.81
CA SER A 107 -28.83 -3.08 -0.43
C SER A 107 -27.87 -3.87 -1.34
N ARG A 108 -26.55 -3.65 -1.25
CA ARG A 108 -25.55 -4.43 -2.02
C ARG A 108 -25.27 -5.80 -1.41
N ILE A 109 -25.55 -6.00 -0.12
CA ILE A 109 -25.23 -7.24 0.59
C ILE A 109 -25.99 -8.42 -0.03
N THR A 110 -27.28 -8.25 -0.34
CA THR A 110 -28.15 -9.34 -0.85
C THR A 110 -27.71 -9.89 -2.22
N GLY A 111 -27.23 -9.03 -3.14
CA GLY A 111 -26.70 -9.46 -4.44
C GLY A 111 -25.24 -9.90 -4.40
N SER A 112 -24.43 -9.28 -3.54
CA SER A 112 -22.98 -9.59 -3.45
C SER A 112 -22.67 -10.98 -2.89
N LEU A 113 -23.58 -11.57 -2.11
CA LEU A 113 -23.41 -12.93 -1.58
C LEU A 113 -23.46 -14.00 -2.68
N LEU A 114 -24.15 -13.71 -3.79
CA LEU A 114 -24.27 -14.63 -4.93
C LEU A 114 -23.09 -14.50 -5.90
N LEU A 115 -22.51 -13.30 -6.01
CA LEU A 115 -21.40 -13.02 -6.93
C LEU A 115 -20.05 -13.39 -6.30
N ASN A 116 -19.09 -13.78 -7.14
CA ASN A 116 -17.70 -13.92 -6.70
C ASN A 116 -17.09 -12.55 -6.41
N GLU A 117 -16.25 -12.43 -5.39
CA GLU A 117 -15.60 -11.17 -5.02
C GLU A 117 -14.75 -10.61 -6.16
N GLY A 118 -14.06 -11.47 -6.92
CA GLY A 118 -13.33 -11.09 -8.13
C GLY A 118 -14.20 -10.63 -9.31
N MET A 119 -15.52 -10.83 -9.26
CA MET A 119 -16.48 -10.33 -10.27
C MET A 119 -17.14 -9.01 -9.86
N VAL A 120 -16.89 -8.54 -8.64
CA VAL A 120 -17.35 -7.22 -8.18
C VAL A 120 -16.24 -6.21 -8.40
N GLN A 121 -16.60 -4.96 -8.67
CA GLN A 121 -15.68 -3.83 -8.71
C GLN A 121 -14.71 -3.85 -7.53
N TYR A 122 -13.40 -3.81 -7.82
CA TYR A 122 -12.35 -3.70 -6.82
C TYR A 122 -12.46 -2.35 -6.13
N LYS A 123 -12.43 -2.34 -4.80
CA LYS A 123 -12.65 -1.12 -4.00
C LYS A 123 -11.37 -0.58 -3.35
N GLY A 124 -10.26 -1.30 -3.46
CA GLY A 124 -9.09 -1.10 -2.61
C GLY A 124 -9.33 -1.54 -1.17
N GLU A 125 -8.29 -2.08 -0.55
CA GLU A 125 -8.28 -2.32 0.88
C GLU A 125 -8.14 -0.99 1.64
N ASP A 126 -8.65 -0.92 2.87
CA ASP A 126 -8.60 0.32 3.64
C ASP A 126 -7.15 0.80 3.88
N TYR A 127 -6.20 -0.12 4.10
CA TYR A 127 -4.79 0.23 4.26
C TYR A 127 -4.22 0.83 2.95
N GLU A 128 -4.60 0.29 1.79
CA GLU A 128 -4.15 0.81 0.48
C GLU A 128 -4.63 2.24 0.29
N LYS A 129 -5.89 2.52 0.63
CA LYS A 129 -6.49 3.86 0.54
C LYS A 129 -5.78 4.89 1.41
N VAL A 130 -5.27 4.47 2.57
CA VAL A 130 -4.44 5.33 3.44
C VAL A 130 -3.11 5.65 2.74
N PHE A 131 -2.48 4.65 2.11
CA PHE A 131 -1.20 4.85 1.45
C PHE A 131 -1.27 5.63 0.13
N ILE A 132 -2.44 5.84 -0.47
CA ILE A 132 -2.61 6.78 -1.59
C ILE A 132 -2.08 8.17 -1.19
N ASN A 133 -2.50 8.71 -0.03
CA ASN A 133 -2.07 10.02 0.41
C ASN A 133 -0.59 10.05 0.86
N ALA A 134 -0.06 8.92 1.35
CA ALA A 134 1.37 8.81 1.63
C ALA A 134 2.20 8.98 0.35
N MET A 135 1.78 8.34 -0.75
CA MET A 135 2.45 8.46 -2.05
C MET A 135 2.28 9.85 -2.66
N LEU A 136 1.11 10.46 -2.55
CA LEU A 136 0.87 11.86 -2.96
C LEU A 136 1.74 12.85 -2.17
N ALA A 137 1.82 12.70 -0.85
CA ALA A 137 2.68 13.56 -0.02
C ALA A 137 4.14 13.47 -0.45
N ILE A 138 4.64 12.27 -0.76
CA ILE A 138 6.00 12.09 -1.30
C ILE A 138 6.15 12.76 -2.66
N ASN A 139 5.17 12.62 -3.57
CA ASN A 139 5.22 13.28 -4.88
C ASN A 139 5.33 14.80 -4.73
N TYR A 140 4.45 15.39 -3.92
CA TYR A 140 4.44 16.83 -3.65
C TYR A 140 5.76 17.33 -3.06
N LEU A 141 6.37 16.59 -2.12
CA LEU A 141 7.71 16.90 -1.63
C LEU A 141 8.78 16.85 -2.73
N MET A 142 8.68 15.89 -3.64
CA MET A 142 9.66 15.73 -4.73
C MET A 142 9.58 16.83 -5.80
N ILE A 143 8.43 17.50 -5.92
CA ILE A 143 8.24 18.65 -6.82
C ILE A 143 8.28 20.00 -6.10
N GLY A 144 8.68 20.02 -4.82
CA GLY A 144 8.89 21.25 -4.05
C GLY A 144 7.61 21.93 -3.55
N GLN A 145 6.57 21.13 -3.28
CA GLN A 145 5.24 21.54 -2.83
C GLN A 145 4.93 21.02 -1.41
N PRO A 146 5.61 21.52 -0.36
CA PRO A 146 5.44 21.00 1.01
C PRO A 146 4.06 21.31 1.60
N GLU A 147 3.41 22.40 1.20
CA GLU A 147 2.06 22.76 1.65
C GLU A 147 1.01 21.74 1.17
N GLU A 148 1.08 21.34 -0.10
CA GLU A 148 0.26 20.28 -0.69
C GLU A 148 0.57 18.94 -0.03
N ALA A 149 1.85 18.62 0.20
CA ALA A 149 2.22 17.41 0.93
C ALA A 149 1.59 17.35 2.34
N MET A 150 1.47 18.48 3.02
CA MET A 150 0.81 18.57 4.32
C MET A 150 -0.71 18.31 4.25
N VAL A 151 -1.37 18.73 3.17
CA VAL A 151 -2.80 18.40 2.97
C VAL A 151 -2.98 16.88 2.92
N GLU A 152 -2.08 16.19 2.22
CA GLU A 152 -2.13 14.75 2.07
C GLU A 152 -1.83 13.99 3.36
N THR A 153 -0.87 14.44 4.19
CA THR A 153 -0.65 13.84 5.52
C THR A 153 -1.86 13.99 6.44
N ARG A 154 -2.60 15.12 6.34
CA ARG A 154 -3.85 15.33 7.07
C ARG A 154 -4.96 14.40 6.58
N ARG A 155 -5.16 14.27 5.27
CA ARG A 155 -6.13 13.32 4.68
C ARG A 155 -5.84 11.88 5.09
N MET A 156 -4.57 11.50 5.14
CA MET A 156 -4.13 10.19 5.62
C MET A 156 -4.57 9.95 7.07
N ASN A 157 -4.29 10.90 7.97
CA ASN A 157 -4.68 10.83 9.37
C ASN A 157 -6.20 10.85 9.57
N GLU A 158 -6.94 11.62 8.78
CA GLU A 158 -8.39 11.65 8.78
C GLU A 158 -9.00 10.30 8.37
N LYS A 159 -8.49 9.66 7.31
CA LYS A 159 -8.92 8.31 6.90
C LYS A 159 -8.71 7.30 8.03
N LEU A 160 -7.53 7.29 8.66
CA LEU A 160 -7.23 6.41 9.80
C LEU A 160 -8.17 6.65 10.99
N TYR A 161 -8.46 7.91 11.30
CA TYR A 161 -9.44 8.27 12.32
C TYR A 161 -10.83 7.72 11.99
N ARG A 162 -11.34 7.95 10.78
CA ARG A 162 -12.66 7.46 10.35
C ARG A 162 -12.74 5.93 10.40
N TYR A 163 -11.73 5.22 9.91
CA TYR A 163 -11.72 3.77 9.98
C TYR A 163 -11.77 3.25 11.42
N ARG A 164 -10.98 3.84 12.32
CA ARG A 164 -10.91 3.40 13.71
C ARG A 164 -12.16 3.73 14.50
N PHE A 165 -12.64 4.96 14.42
CA PHE A 165 -13.67 5.48 15.34
C PHE A 165 -15.07 5.46 14.75
N GLU A 166 -15.24 5.79 13.48
CA GLU A 166 -16.56 5.84 12.83
C GLU A 166 -16.95 4.45 12.32
N ALA A 167 -16.07 3.81 11.56
CA ALA A 167 -16.30 2.47 11.00
C ALA A 167 -16.00 1.34 12.00
N LYS A 168 -15.46 1.66 13.19
CA LYS A 168 -15.09 0.71 14.26
C LYS A 168 -14.24 -0.46 13.76
N ARG A 169 -13.36 -0.20 12.78
CA ARG A 169 -12.42 -1.19 12.27
C ARG A 169 -11.18 -1.22 13.16
N PRO A 170 -10.49 -2.37 13.27
CA PRO A 170 -9.29 -2.52 14.08
C PRO A 170 -8.07 -1.90 13.38
N TYR A 171 -8.18 -0.65 12.95
CA TYR A 171 -7.09 0.11 12.35
C TYR A 171 -6.28 0.86 13.41
N GLU A 172 -4.97 0.72 13.34
CA GLU A 172 -4.02 1.52 14.10
C GLU A 172 -3.62 2.77 13.32
N GLN A 173 -3.20 3.80 14.06
CA GLN A 173 -2.59 4.99 13.48
C GLN A 173 -1.25 4.63 12.82
N ASN A 174 -0.85 5.39 11.79
CA ASN A 174 0.37 5.11 11.04
C ASN A 174 1.50 6.09 11.46
N PRO A 175 2.61 5.60 12.03
CA PRO A 175 3.71 6.46 12.46
C PRO A 175 4.36 7.25 11.30
N PHE A 176 4.35 6.74 10.08
CA PHE A 176 4.90 7.45 8.92
C PHE A 176 4.12 8.73 8.59
N ALA A 177 2.79 8.71 8.75
CA ALA A 177 1.94 9.88 8.50
C ALA A 177 2.33 11.04 9.43
N PHE A 178 2.42 10.76 10.73
CA PHE A 178 2.81 11.73 11.74
C PHE A 178 4.26 12.16 11.57
N TYR A 179 5.17 11.24 11.26
CA TYR A 179 6.58 11.58 11.10
C TYR A 179 6.80 12.51 9.89
N LEU A 180 6.15 12.23 8.76
CA LEU A 180 6.22 13.08 7.58
C LEU A 180 5.57 14.45 7.85
N ALA A 181 4.40 14.47 8.50
CA ALA A 181 3.75 15.72 8.92
C ALA A 181 4.67 16.55 9.82
N ALA A 182 5.32 15.94 10.82
CA ALA A 182 6.24 16.62 11.71
C ALA A 182 7.39 17.28 10.93
N LEU A 183 8.03 16.56 10.00
CA LEU A 183 9.10 17.12 9.16
C LEU A 183 8.65 18.32 8.34
N ILE A 184 7.45 18.27 7.76
CA ILE A 184 6.90 19.37 6.96
C ILE A 184 6.49 20.56 7.85
N ARG A 185 5.93 20.30 9.05
CA ARG A 185 5.60 21.36 10.01
C ARG A 185 6.83 22.11 10.46
N GLU A 186 7.94 21.42 10.69
CA GLU A 186 9.21 22.06 11.00
C GLU A 186 9.71 22.98 9.89
N GLU A 187 9.57 22.54 8.64
CA GLU A 187 9.89 23.36 7.46
C GLU A 187 9.02 24.63 7.42
N ASN A 188 7.75 24.51 7.83
CA ASN A 188 6.80 25.61 7.96
C ASN A 188 6.91 26.38 9.29
N LYS A 189 7.87 26.04 10.16
CA LYS A 189 8.07 26.61 11.50
C LYS A 189 6.89 26.45 12.48
N ASP A 190 6.01 25.49 12.21
CA ASP A 190 4.95 25.04 13.15
C ASP A 190 5.57 24.08 14.17
N TRP A 191 6.34 24.64 15.12
CA TRP A 191 7.12 23.86 16.07
C TRP A 191 6.25 23.08 17.07
N ASP A 192 5.14 23.66 17.50
CA ASP A 192 4.19 22.99 18.40
C ASP A 192 3.53 21.80 17.72
N GLY A 193 3.01 21.99 16.50
CA GLY A 193 2.43 20.89 15.73
C GLY A 193 3.46 19.81 15.42
N ALA A 194 4.68 20.19 15.04
CA ALA A 194 5.77 19.23 14.81
C ALA A 194 6.09 18.41 16.06
N TYR A 195 6.18 19.06 17.22
CA TYR A 195 6.43 18.36 18.49
C TYR A 195 5.31 17.38 18.84
N ILE A 196 4.04 17.77 18.67
CA ILE A 196 2.89 16.90 18.92
C ILE A 196 2.94 15.68 18.00
N ASP A 197 3.22 15.89 16.71
CA ASP A 197 3.31 14.80 15.73
C ASP A 197 4.48 13.87 16.06
N PHE A 198 5.68 14.38 16.39
CA PHE A 198 6.79 13.52 16.83
C PHE A 198 6.49 12.74 18.11
N LYS A 199 5.82 13.36 19.09
CA LYS A 199 5.38 12.66 20.30
C LYS A 199 4.42 11.53 19.98
N ARG A 200 3.50 11.73 19.02
CA ARG A 200 2.62 10.67 18.53
C ARG A 200 3.40 9.54 17.86
N VAL A 201 4.43 9.84 17.07
CA VAL A 201 5.29 8.79 16.49
C VAL A 201 5.94 7.97 17.59
N HIS A 202 6.41 8.60 18.67
CA HIS A 202 7.04 7.88 19.79
C HIS A 202 6.05 6.95 20.49
N GLU A 203 4.78 7.36 20.65
CA GLU A 203 3.73 6.50 21.20
C GLU A 203 3.44 5.27 20.31
N LEU A 204 3.55 5.42 18.99
CA LEU A 204 3.28 4.36 18.01
C LEU A 204 4.49 3.47 17.72
N ASN A 205 5.70 4.02 17.79
CA ASN A 205 6.95 3.33 17.55
C ASN A 205 8.04 3.85 18.52
N PRO A 206 8.03 3.38 19.79
CA PRO A 206 8.98 3.82 20.80
C PRO A 206 10.44 3.46 20.49
N GLY A 207 10.67 2.51 19.58
CA GLY A 207 12.00 2.01 19.20
C GLY A 207 12.70 2.80 18.10
N LEU A 208 12.11 3.88 17.58
CA LEU A 208 12.70 4.71 16.55
C LEU A 208 13.77 5.64 17.14
N GLU A 209 15.05 5.25 17.07
CA GLU A 209 16.15 5.93 17.77
C GLU A 209 16.37 7.37 17.27
N MET A 210 16.29 7.58 15.95
CA MET A 210 16.41 8.92 15.36
C MET A 210 15.38 9.93 15.89
N LEU A 211 14.23 9.47 16.38
CA LEU A 211 13.16 10.33 16.90
C LEU A 211 13.53 11.01 18.23
N HIS A 212 14.43 10.40 19.02
CA HIS A 212 14.80 10.93 20.34
C HIS A 212 15.33 12.36 20.25
N GLU A 213 16.13 12.63 19.22
CA GLU A 213 16.67 13.95 18.97
C GLU A 213 15.64 14.93 18.42
N ASP A 214 14.71 14.45 17.61
CA ASP A 214 13.62 15.26 17.09
C ASP A 214 12.70 15.75 18.20
N LEU A 215 12.36 14.88 19.16
CA LEU A 215 11.56 15.26 20.32
C LEU A 215 12.22 16.37 21.13
N VAL A 216 13.52 16.25 21.40
CA VAL A 216 14.28 17.27 22.14
C VAL A 216 14.37 18.56 21.33
N ARG A 217 14.71 18.47 20.05
CA ARG A 217 14.90 19.64 19.17
C ARG A 217 13.58 20.37 18.90
N ALA A 218 12.52 19.66 18.57
CA ALA A 218 11.19 20.24 18.38
C ALA A 218 10.65 20.81 19.71
N GLY A 219 10.84 20.10 20.82
CA GLY A 219 10.44 20.57 22.16
C GLY A 219 11.15 21.87 22.55
N LEU A 220 12.44 22.01 22.25
CA LEU A 220 13.19 23.26 22.45
C LEU A 220 12.61 24.41 21.62
N ARG A 221 12.27 24.15 20.35
CA ARG A 221 11.69 25.15 19.43
C ARG A 221 10.26 25.54 19.82
N ALA A 222 9.49 24.59 20.35
CA ALA A 222 8.14 24.77 20.86
C ALA A 222 8.10 25.27 22.32
N GLN A 223 9.24 25.56 22.94
CA GLN A 223 9.35 26.02 24.33
C GLN A 223 8.75 25.07 25.39
N ARG A 224 8.75 23.77 25.13
CA ARG A 224 8.22 22.72 26.04
C ARG A 224 9.32 22.18 26.95
N MET A 225 9.81 23.03 27.84
CA MET A 225 11.04 22.75 28.60
C MET A 225 10.94 21.57 29.57
N ASP A 226 9.75 21.26 30.10
CA ASP A 226 9.55 20.08 30.96
C ASP A 226 9.70 18.78 30.17
N ASP A 227 9.07 18.72 28.99
CA ASP A 227 9.20 17.59 28.08
C ASP A 227 10.64 17.44 27.57
N VAL A 228 11.32 18.55 27.26
CA VAL A 228 12.74 18.54 26.88
C VAL A 228 13.61 17.93 27.98
N GLN A 229 13.40 18.32 29.25
CA GLN A 229 14.14 17.77 30.38
C GLN A 229 13.87 16.28 30.54
N LYS A 230 12.62 15.84 30.40
CA LYS A 230 12.24 14.43 30.39
C LYS A 230 13.00 13.66 29.30
N TRP A 231 12.88 14.07 28.04
CA TRP A 231 13.46 13.34 26.91
C TRP A 231 14.99 13.30 26.94
N ARG A 232 15.65 14.39 27.36
CA ARG A 232 17.10 14.41 27.56
C ARG A 232 17.56 13.39 28.60
N LYS A 233 16.81 13.27 29.70
CA LYS A 233 17.13 12.29 30.76
C LYS A 233 16.90 10.86 30.29
N GLU A 234 15.76 10.63 29.63
CA GLU A 234 15.33 9.31 29.17
C GLU A 234 16.25 8.76 28.08
N PHE A 235 16.51 9.54 27.04
CA PHE A 235 17.27 9.11 25.86
C PHE A 235 18.73 9.54 25.86
N LYS A 236 19.19 10.25 26.91
CA LYS A 236 20.57 10.74 27.06
C LYS A 236 21.03 11.63 25.89
N VAL A 237 20.09 12.34 25.26
CA VAL A 237 20.35 13.21 24.12
C VAL A 237 21.12 14.46 24.54
N LYS A 238 22.18 14.78 23.79
CA LYS A 238 22.98 16.01 23.96
C LYS A 238 22.63 17.03 22.90
N ASP A 239 22.77 18.31 23.24
CA ASP A 239 22.58 19.39 22.27
C ASP A 239 23.63 19.30 21.15
N ARG A 240 23.15 19.28 19.91
CA ARG A 240 23.99 19.39 18.73
C ARG A 240 24.21 20.86 18.35
N LYS A 241 25.40 21.18 17.85
CA LYS A 241 25.74 22.55 17.39
C LYS A 241 24.88 22.93 16.18
N GLU A 242 24.64 21.96 15.32
CA GLU A 242 23.89 22.02 14.07
C GLU A 242 22.44 22.50 14.28
N TRP A 243 21.83 22.21 15.44
CA TRP A 243 20.47 22.66 15.73
C TRP A 243 20.36 24.17 15.95
N LYS A 244 21.46 24.81 16.36
CA LYS A 244 21.54 26.24 16.72
C LYS A 244 22.13 27.07 15.59
N ASP A 245 23.07 26.51 14.83
CA ASP A 245 23.78 27.20 13.76
C ASP A 245 22.85 27.48 12.57
N PRO A 246 22.59 28.76 12.22
CA PRO A 246 21.71 29.11 11.10
C PRO A 246 22.25 28.64 9.74
N ASN A 247 23.54 28.35 9.62
CA ASN A 247 24.16 27.96 8.36
C ASN A 247 23.94 26.47 8.03
N TYR A 248 23.30 25.70 8.90
CA TYR A 248 23.00 24.30 8.63
C TYR A 248 21.59 24.13 8.03
N GLY A 249 21.47 23.19 7.11
CA GLY A 249 20.22 22.57 6.68
C GLY A 249 20.22 21.08 7.01
N GLU A 250 19.13 20.40 6.66
CA GLU A 250 18.98 18.96 6.89
C GLU A 250 18.65 18.26 5.57
N LEU A 251 19.45 17.26 5.21
CA LEU A 251 19.13 16.34 4.13
C LEU A 251 18.28 15.20 4.70
N VAL A 252 17.10 14.97 4.12
CA VAL A 252 16.16 13.93 4.53
C VAL A 252 15.94 12.97 3.37
N LEU A 253 16.33 11.70 3.55
CA LEU A 253 15.95 10.63 2.63
C LEU A 253 14.66 9.97 3.11
N ILE A 254 13.65 9.97 2.25
CA ILE A 254 12.49 9.09 2.32
C ILE A 254 12.83 7.84 1.51
N TYR A 255 12.98 6.73 2.22
CA TYR A 255 13.32 5.45 1.62
C TYR A 255 12.12 4.51 1.62
N GLN A 256 11.71 4.10 0.42
CA GLN A 256 10.61 3.17 0.18
C GLN A 256 11.19 1.79 -0.12
N GLN A 257 11.14 0.92 0.88
CA GLN A 257 11.85 -0.34 0.87
C GLN A 257 10.96 -1.48 0.34
N GLY A 258 11.48 -2.30 -0.56
CA GLY A 258 10.97 -3.65 -0.80
C GLY A 258 9.58 -3.74 -1.41
N TRP A 259 8.84 -4.84 -1.22
CA TRP A 259 7.48 -4.99 -1.76
C TRP A 259 6.50 -5.31 -0.65
N ALA A 260 5.30 -4.76 -0.74
CA ALA A 260 4.18 -5.13 0.10
C ALA A 260 3.94 -6.67 0.05
N PRO A 261 3.32 -7.23 1.10
CA PRO A 261 3.01 -8.64 1.16
C PRO A 261 2.12 -9.06 -0.01
N GLN A 262 2.17 -10.34 -0.37
CA GLN A 262 1.44 -10.91 -1.48
C GLN A 262 0.19 -11.64 -1.03
N LYS A 263 -0.97 -11.26 -1.56
CA LYS A 263 -2.19 -12.06 -1.50
C LYS A 263 -2.00 -13.36 -2.29
N ARG A 264 -2.30 -14.49 -1.65
CA ARG A 264 -2.42 -15.82 -2.26
C ARG A 264 -3.61 -16.55 -1.64
N PRO A 265 -4.14 -17.61 -2.26
CA PRO A 265 -5.17 -18.44 -1.64
C PRO A 265 -4.77 -18.95 -0.25
N HIS A 266 -5.72 -18.95 0.68
CA HIS A 266 -5.49 -19.52 2.01
C HIS A 266 -5.32 -21.05 1.91
N PRO A 267 -4.34 -21.68 2.59
CA PRO A 267 -4.01 -23.10 2.36
C PRO A 267 -5.17 -24.04 2.70
N ASN A 268 -5.88 -23.75 3.80
CA ASN A 268 -7.03 -24.56 4.25
C ASN A 268 -8.36 -24.08 3.66
N TRP A 269 -8.40 -22.87 3.09
CA TRP A 269 -9.63 -22.23 2.60
C TRP A 269 -9.34 -21.49 1.28
N PRO A 270 -9.06 -22.19 0.16
CA PRO A 270 -8.48 -21.59 -1.05
C PRO A 270 -9.33 -20.49 -1.72
N LYS A 271 -10.60 -20.38 -1.32
CA LYS A 271 -11.56 -19.37 -1.77
C LYS A 271 -11.48 -18.05 -0.98
N ILE A 272 -10.57 -17.95 -0.02
CA ILE A 272 -10.32 -16.77 0.82
C ILE A 272 -8.85 -16.36 0.62
N PRO A 273 -8.54 -15.07 0.43
CA PRO A 273 -7.17 -14.61 0.26
C PRO A 273 -6.42 -14.56 1.61
N LYS A 274 -5.09 -14.76 1.57
CA LYS A 274 -4.14 -14.55 2.67
C LYS A 274 -2.95 -13.75 2.21
N LEU A 275 -2.48 -12.81 3.02
CA LEU A 275 -1.26 -12.06 2.78
C LEU A 275 -0.04 -12.81 3.32
N TYR A 276 1.04 -12.82 2.53
CA TYR A 276 2.32 -13.43 2.88
C TYR A 276 3.44 -12.42 2.71
N PRO A 277 4.40 -12.35 3.65
CA PRO A 277 5.57 -11.50 3.52
C PRO A 277 6.32 -11.69 2.19
N THR A 278 6.87 -10.60 1.66
CA THR A 278 7.71 -10.65 0.45
C THR A 278 9.16 -10.40 0.83
N PRO A 279 10.06 -11.40 0.71
CA PRO A 279 11.48 -11.21 0.98
C PRO A 279 12.12 -10.20 0.02
N THR A 280 13.06 -9.42 0.53
CA THR A 280 13.75 -8.35 -0.19
C THR A 280 15.23 -8.36 0.19
N GLN A 281 16.13 -8.15 -0.75
CA GLN A 281 17.56 -8.18 -0.44
C GLN A 281 17.99 -6.89 0.24
N THR A 282 17.56 -5.75 -0.29
CA THR A 282 17.86 -4.44 0.27
C THR A 282 16.90 -4.16 1.43
N GLN A 283 17.45 -4.04 2.64
CA GLN A 283 16.72 -3.84 3.89
C GLN A 283 16.81 -2.39 4.41
N PHE A 284 17.91 -1.71 4.12
CA PHE A 284 18.15 -0.33 4.55
C PHE A 284 18.77 0.49 3.42
N ALA A 285 18.66 1.81 3.52
CA ALA A 285 19.40 2.75 2.69
C ALA A 285 20.47 3.43 3.53
N LYS A 286 21.64 3.66 2.94
CA LYS A 286 22.71 4.47 3.53
C LYS A 286 22.99 5.67 2.66
N ILE A 287 22.77 6.86 3.21
CA ILE A 287 23.21 8.11 2.59
C ILE A 287 24.71 8.25 2.85
N ILE A 288 25.48 8.52 1.81
CA ILE A 288 26.90 8.84 1.87
C ILE A 288 27.08 10.22 1.23
N VAL A 289 27.52 11.19 2.01
CA VAL A 289 27.77 12.56 1.55
C VAL A 289 29.27 12.76 1.47
N GLU A 290 29.79 13.02 0.26
CA GLU A 290 31.23 13.11 0.00
C GLU A 290 31.92 14.11 0.95
N GLY A 291 32.89 13.61 1.72
CA GLY A 291 33.68 14.42 2.67
C GLY A 291 32.93 14.89 3.92
N GLN A 292 31.69 14.45 4.17
CA GLN A 292 30.91 14.87 5.36
C GLN A 292 30.56 13.71 6.28
N GLY A 293 30.15 12.56 5.73
CA GLY A 293 29.79 11.38 6.54
C GLY A 293 28.70 10.52 5.90
N GLU A 294 28.22 9.55 6.68
CA GLU A 294 27.17 8.63 6.26
C GLU A 294 26.10 8.41 7.36
N VAL A 295 24.88 8.09 6.94
CA VAL A 295 23.76 7.77 7.84
C VAL A 295 22.90 6.66 7.24
N ILE A 296 22.50 5.70 8.08
CA ILE A 296 21.63 4.58 7.69
C ILE A 296 20.18 4.92 8.01
N SER A 297 19.25 4.48 7.18
CA SER A 297 17.82 4.69 7.39
C SER A 297 17.27 3.82 8.51
N GLU A 298 16.30 4.35 9.22
CA GLU A 298 15.53 3.63 10.23
C GLU A 298 14.08 3.48 9.78
N ARG A 299 13.49 2.32 10.06
CA ARG A 299 12.10 2.00 9.68
C ARG A 299 11.13 2.77 10.56
N VAL A 300 10.38 3.69 9.94
CA VAL A 300 9.33 4.46 10.61
C VAL A 300 8.03 3.68 10.66
N SER A 301 7.66 3.01 9.56
CA SER A 301 6.44 2.19 9.45
C SER A 301 6.67 0.96 8.58
N SER A 302 6.11 -0.19 8.97
CA SER A 302 5.93 -1.35 8.08
C SER A 302 4.52 -1.33 7.48
N VAL A 303 4.44 -1.30 6.16
CA VAL A 303 3.20 -1.54 5.39
C VAL A 303 2.82 -3.01 5.47
N GLN A 304 3.81 -3.91 5.49
CA GLN A 304 3.58 -5.35 5.57
C GLN A 304 2.82 -5.74 6.84
N ASP A 305 3.27 -5.27 8.00
CA ASP A 305 2.63 -5.59 9.27
C ASP A 305 1.21 -5.02 9.32
N VAL A 306 1.02 -3.77 8.85
CA VAL A 306 -0.30 -3.13 8.76
C VAL A 306 -1.24 -3.91 7.83
N ALA A 307 -0.77 -4.33 6.65
CA ALA A 307 -1.59 -5.03 5.67
C ALA A 307 -1.98 -6.43 6.16
N ILE A 308 -1.02 -7.21 6.69
CA ILE A 308 -1.27 -8.55 7.22
C ILE A 308 -2.25 -8.47 8.38
N LYS A 309 -2.00 -7.59 9.36
CA LYS A 309 -2.89 -7.40 10.50
C LYS A 309 -4.30 -6.99 10.08
N ALA A 310 -4.42 -6.04 9.15
CA ALA A 310 -5.72 -5.59 8.67
C ALA A 310 -6.55 -6.71 8.03
N LEU A 311 -5.91 -7.59 7.25
CA LEU A 311 -6.60 -8.74 6.67
C LEU A 311 -6.92 -9.79 7.74
N ASP A 312 -5.96 -10.14 8.59
CA ASP A 312 -6.08 -11.12 9.68
C ASP A 312 -7.24 -10.77 10.62
N ASP A 313 -7.40 -9.51 10.99
CA ASP A 313 -8.50 -9.05 11.86
C ASP A 313 -9.89 -9.17 11.19
N LEU A 314 -9.97 -9.25 9.85
CA LEU A 314 -11.22 -9.40 9.09
C LEU A 314 -11.57 -10.87 8.76
N TYR A 315 -10.66 -11.83 9.00
CA TYR A 315 -10.80 -13.20 8.52
C TYR A 315 -12.07 -13.91 8.98
N ALA A 316 -12.43 -13.80 10.25
CA ALA A 316 -13.62 -14.44 10.79
C ALA A 316 -14.89 -13.95 10.05
N GLY A 317 -14.94 -12.64 9.76
CA GLY A 317 -16.01 -12.02 8.97
C GLY A 317 -16.01 -12.51 7.53
N LEU A 318 -14.85 -12.65 6.89
CA LEU A 318 -14.72 -13.19 5.53
C LEU A 318 -15.20 -14.65 5.44
N ILE A 319 -14.83 -15.50 6.41
CA ILE A 319 -15.31 -16.88 6.50
C ILE A 319 -16.84 -16.91 6.67
N ALA A 320 -17.38 -16.14 7.61
CA ALA A 320 -18.82 -16.09 7.85
C ALA A 320 -19.60 -15.62 6.61
N LYS A 321 -19.13 -14.55 5.95
CA LYS A 321 -19.68 -14.05 4.69
C LYS A 321 -19.63 -15.12 3.60
N ARG A 322 -18.53 -15.88 3.53
CA ARG A 322 -18.37 -16.96 2.55
C ARG A 322 -19.36 -18.09 2.78
N MET A 323 -19.55 -18.52 4.02
CA MET A 323 -20.55 -19.52 4.38
C MET A 323 -21.98 -19.06 4.08
N ALA A 324 -22.29 -17.78 4.36
CA ALA A 324 -23.57 -17.18 3.99
C ALA A 324 -23.80 -17.18 2.46
N GLY A 325 -22.76 -16.87 1.67
CA GLY A 325 -22.81 -16.94 0.21
C GLY A 325 -23.09 -18.34 -0.31
N ILE A 326 -22.49 -19.37 0.29
CA ILE A 326 -22.79 -20.78 -0.05
C ILE A 326 -24.26 -21.12 0.25
N ALA A 327 -24.76 -20.72 1.41
CA ALA A 327 -26.16 -20.94 1.78
C ALA A 327 -27.13 -20.23 0.82
N ALA A 328 -26.86 -18.97 0.47
CA ALA A 328 -27.65 -18.21 -0.49
C ALA A 328 -27.70 -18.89 -1.87
N LYS A 329 -26.56 -19.37 -2.38
CA LYS A 329 -26.47 -20.12 -3.64
C LYS A 329 -27.25 -21.43 -3.58
N ALA A 330 -27.24 -22.12 -2.44
CA ALA A 330 -28.01 -23.34 -2.25
C ALA A 330 -29.52 -23.07 -2.31
N VAL A 331 -30.00 -21.97 -1.71
CA VAL A 331 -31.40 -21.54 -1.80
C VAL A 331 -31.81 -21.23 -3.24
N VAL A 332 -30.99 -20.48 -3.98
CA VAL A 332 -31.24 -20.18 -5.39
C VAL A 332 -31.27 -21.46 -6.23
N ALA A 333 -30.32 -22.37 -6.00
CA ALA A 333 -30.29 -23.65 -6.69
C ALA A 333 -31.52 -24.51 -6.39
N ASP A 334 -31.99 -24.56 -5.14
CA ASP A 334 -33.19 -25.30 -4.75
C ASP A 334 -34.46 -24.79 -5.46
N GLN A 335 -34.62 -23.47 -5.55
CA GLN A 335 -35.72 -22.86 -6.31
C GLN A 335 -35.71 -23.28 -7.79
N ILE A 336 -34.52 -23.48 -8.37
CA ILE A 336 -34.37 -24.00 -9.74
C ILE A 336 -34.65 -25.51 -9.78
N ARG A 337 -34.17 -26.28 -8.80
CA ARG A 337 -34.41 -27.75 -8.69
C ARG A 337 -35.89 -28.09 -8.66
N GLN A 338 -36.69 -27.30 -7.95
CA GLN A 338 -38.15 -27.45 -7.88
C GLN A 338 -38.82 -27.40 -9.27
N LYS A 339 -38.22 -26.71 -10.23
CA LYS A 339 -38.69 -26.65 -11.63
C LYS A 339 -37.97 -27.67 -12.53
N ASN A 340 -36.67 -27.88 -12.32
CA ASN A 340 -35.84 -28.83 -13.05
C ASN A 340 -34.65 -29.28 -12.18
N PRO A 341 -34.66 -30.53 -11.67
CA PRO A 341 -33.62 -31.03 -10.77
C PRO A 341 -32.19 -30.91 -11.33
N LEU A 342 -31.98 -31.38 -12.56
CA LEU A 342 -30.66 -31.35 -13.21
C LEU A 342 -30.15 -29.93 -13.40
N LEU A 343 -31.03 -29.00 -13.81
CA LEU A 343 -30.65 -27.61 -14.01
C LEU A 343 -30.27 -26.94 -12.68
N GLY A 344 -30.95 -27.26 -11.59
CA GLY A 344 -30.62 -26.72 -10.27
C GLY A 344 -29.27 -27.22 -9.74
N ASP A 345 -28.95 -28.49 -9.95
CA ASP A 345 -27.62 -29.04 -9.62
C ASP A 345 -26.51 -28.41 -10.45
N LEU A 346 -26.72 -28.28 -11.77
CA LEU A 346 -25.77 -27.63 -12.66
C LEU A 346 -25.57 -26.15 -12.30
N ALA A 347 -26.64 -25.44 -11.92
CA ALA A 347 -26.56 -24.05 -11.48
C ALA A 347 -25.73 -23.91 -10.19
N PHE A 348 -25.93 -24.78 -9.20
CA PHE A 348 -25.14 -24.77 -7.97
C PHE A 348 -23.66 -25.03 -8.23
N ILE A 349 -23.35 -26.03 -9.06
CA ILE A 349 -21.97 -26.34 -9.46
C ILE A 349 -21.35 -25.14 -10.18
N GLY A 350 -22.05 -24.56 -11.16
CA GLY A 350 -21.59 -23.39 -11.90
C GLY A 350 -21.26 -22.20 -10.98
N MET A 351 -22.18 -21.82 -10.09
CA MET A 351 -21.96 -20.73 -9.12
C MET A 351 -20.83 -21.02 -8.11
N SER A 352 -20.58 -22.30 -7.82
CA SER A 352 -19.53 -22.75 -6.89
C SER A 352 -18.15 -22.84 -7.53
N LEU A 353 -18.08 -23.05 -8.85
CA LEU A 353 -16.84 -23.05 -9.65
C LEU A 353 -16.39 -21.63 -10.00
N ALA A 354 -17.33 -20.69 -10.18
CA ALA A 354 -17.05 -19.28 -10.42
C ALA A 354 -16.38 -18.56 -9.22
N ASP A 355 -16.19 -19.28 -8.12
CA ASP A 355 -15.99 -18.79 -6.77
C ASP A 355 -14.51 -18.90 -6.41
N GLN A 356 -13.80 -17.78 -6.34
CA GLN A 356 -12.33 -17.73 -6.19
C GLN A 356 -11.93 -16.68 -5.16
N ALA A 357 -10.73 -16.81 -4.59
CA ALA A 357 -10.18 -15.76 -3.75
C ALA A 357 -9.92 -14.50 -4.60
N ASP A 358 -10.33 -13.33 -4.10
CA ASP A 358 -9.91 -12.07 -4.70
C ASP A 358 -8.45 -11.79 -4.36
N LEU A 359 -7.58 -11.91 -5.37
CA LEU A 359 -6.13 -11.71 -5.24
C LEU A 359 -5.69 -10.32 -5.73
N ARG A 360 -6.64 -9.45 -6.12
CA ARG A 360 -6.33 -8.06 -6.46
C ARG A 360 -5.80 -7.34 -5.22
N GLN A 361 -4.71 -6.60 -5.43
CA GLN A 361 -3.99 -5.84 -4.40
C GLN A 361 -3.08 -4.82 -5.07
N TRP A 362 -2.71 -3.77 -4.37
CA TRP A 362 -1.61 -2.90 -4.75
C TRP A 362 -0.28 -3.60 -4.51
N SER A 363 0.25 -4.27 -5.54
CA SER A 363 1.40 -5.16 -5.43
C SER A 363 2.75 -4.42 -5.42
N THR A 364 2.82 -3.23 -6.00
CA THR A 364 4.05 -2.42 -6.05
C THR A 364 4.27 -1.48 -4.86
N LEU A 365 3.30 -1.39 -3.93
CA LEU A 365 3.44 -0.65 -2.68
C LEU A 365 4.72 -1.11 -1.91
N PRO A 366 5.46 -0.22 -1.23
CA PRO A 366 6.63 -0.62 -0.44
C PRO A 366 6.26 -1.54 0.73
N GLU A 367 7.20 -2.39 1.15
CA GLU A 367 7.13 -3.12 2.42
C GLU A 367 7.18 -2.16 3.60
N SER A 368 8.07 -1.17 3.55
CA SER A 368 8.21 -0.18 4.61
C SER A 368 8.62 1.20 4.11
N PHE A 369 8.29 2.19 4.94
CA PHE A 369 8.81 3.55 4.82
C PHE A 369 9.88 3.76 5.89
N GLN A 370 11.05 4.19 5.46
CA GLN A 370 12.19 4.47 6.32
C GLN A 370 12.69 5.88 6.08
N ILE A 371 13.35 6.45 7.09
CA ILE A 371 13.94 7.78 6.99
C ILE A 371 15.42 7.72 7.38
N ALA A 372 16.26 8.46 6.66
CA ALA A 372 17.62 8.80 7.07
C ALA A 372 17.79 10.32 7.03
N LYS A 373 18.51 10.90 8.01
CA LYS A 373 18.70 12.35 8.09
C LYS A 373 20.14 12.71 8.44
N ILE A 374 20.66 13.74 7.80
CA ILE A 374 21.98 14.29 8.11
C ILE A 374 21.97 15.81 8.03
N TYR A 375 22.50 16.45 9.07
CA TYR A 375 22.70 17.90 9.11
C TYR A 375 23.97 18.26 8.34
N LEU A 376 23.87 19.24 7.45
CA LEU A 376 24.97 19.70 6.61
C LEU A 376 25.00 21.23 6.61
N LYS A 377 26.19 21.81 6.48
CA LYS A 377 26.29 23.24 6.19
C LYS A 377 25.62 23.55 4.85
N ALA A 378 25.16 24.77 4.68
CA ALA A 378 24.63 25.21 3.40
C ALA A 378 25.71 25.11 2.31
N GLY A 379 25.34 24.57 1.15
CA GLY A 379 26.28 24.28 0.09
C GLY A 379 25.75 23.23 -0.88
N LYS A 380 26.58 22.92 -1.89
CA LYS A 380 26.31 21.87 -2.87
C LYS A 380 27.13 20.64 -2.54
N TYR A 381 26.48 19.49 -2.56
CA TYR A 381 27.08 18.21 -2.20
C TYR A 381 26.79 17.15 -3.26
N LYS A 382 27.74 16.23 -3.41
CA LYS A 382 27.50 14.97 -4.08
C LYS A 382 27.07 13.93 -3.07
N VAL A 383 25.94 13.29 -3.35
CA VAL A 383 25.31 12.30 -2.48
C VAL A 383 25.20 10.98 -3.21
N LYS A 384 25.62 9.90 -2.55
CA LYS A 384 25.35 8.52 -2.94
C LYS A 384 24.35 7.93 -1.95
N VAL A 385 23.40 7.15 -2.47
CA VAL A 385 22.54 6.29 -1.65
C VAL A 385 22.91 4.84 -1.96
N GLN A 386 23.30 4.08 -0.93
CA GLN A 386 23.70 2.69 -1.04
C GLN A 386 22.68 1.82 -0.33
N GLY A 387 22.14 0.81 -1.02
CA GLY A 387 21.33 -0.22 -0.39
C GLY A 387 22.19 -1.13 0.49
N LEU A 388 21.63 -1.54 1.63
CA LEU A 388 22.24 -2.46 2.58
C LEU A 388 21.32 -3.64 2.85
N GLY A 389 21.90 -4.83 2.99
CA GLY A 389 21.20 -6.04 3.39
C GLY A 389 20.97 -6.14 4.90
N HIS A 390 20.44 -7.28 5.35
CA HIS A 390 20.08 -7.52 6.76
C HIS A 390 21.27 -7.36 7.72
N ASN A 391 22.45 -7.84 7.33
CA ASN A 391 23.71 -7.72 8.07
C ASN A 391 24.42 -6.37 7.84
N ARG A 392 23.73 -5.38 7.26
CA ARG A 392 24.27 -4.07 6.86
C ARG A 392 25.38 -4.12 5.81
N SER A 393 25.56 -5.23 5.08
CA SER A 393 26.47 -5.28 3.93
C SER A 393 25.87 -4.57 2.72
N PRO A 394 26.68 -3.91 1.86
CA PRO A 394 26.19 -3.31 0.62
C PRO A 394 25.49 -4.32 -0.30
N THR A 395 24.37 -3.92 -0.90
CA THR A 395 23.67 -4.65 -1.98
C THR A 395 24.04 -4.10 -3.35
N SER A 396 23.56 -4.76 -4.41
CA SER A 396 23.67 -4.26 -5.79
C SER A 396 22.85 -3.00 -6.07
N GLU A 397 21.83 -2.69 -5.27
CA GLU A 397 21.05 -1.46 -5.40
C GLU A 397 21.80 -0.25 -4.84
N TYR A 398 22.02 0.76 -5.68
CA TYR A 398 22.56 2.05 -5.28
C TYR A 398 22.10 3.15 -6.24
N ARG A 399 22.27 4.40 -5.82
CA ARG A 399 22.10 5.60 -6.63
C ARG A 399 23.29 6.51 -6.40
N GLU A 400 24.02 6.81 -7.46
CA GLU A 400 25.25 7.60 -7.40
C GLU A 400 25.09 9.00 -7.99
N GLY A 401 25.98 9.91 -7.58
CA GLY A 401 26.15 11.20 -8.23
C GLY A 401 24.96 12.14 -8.12
N LEU A 402 24.22 12.13 -7.01
CA LEU A 402 23.13 13.09 -6.79
C LEU A 402 23.70 14.43 -6.38
N ASP A 403 23.51 15.44 -7.23
CA ASP A 403 23.79 16.82 -6.89
C ASP A 403 22.67 17.36 -6.00
N VAL A 404 23.01 17.68 -4.75
CA VAL A 404 22.06 18.15 -3.74
C VAL A 404 22.50 19.51 -3.22
N GLU A 405 21.59 20.47 -3.27
CA GLU A 405 21.78 21.79 -2.65
C GLU A 405 21.12 21.80 -1.27
N ILE A 406 21.93 22.09 -0.25
CA ILE A 406 21.48 22.29 1.12
C ILE A 406 21.35 23.79 1.37
N LYS A 407 20.15 24.20 1.82
CA LYS A 407 19.85 25.60 2.12
C LYS A 407 19.84 25.83 3.63
N PRO A 408 20.26 27.02 4.11
CA PRO A 408 20.27 27.36 5.52
C PRO A 408 18.87 27.24 6.14
N ARG A 409 18.75 26.53 7.28
CA ARG A 409 17.50 26.31 8.04
C ARG A 409 16.37 25.66 7.23
N LYS A 410 16.71 24.90 6.20
CA LYS A 410 15.75 24.23 5.32
C LYS A 410 16.00 22.73 5.30
N LYS A 411 14.94 21.98 5.07
CA LYS A 411 15.04 20.56 4.75
C LYS A 411 15.11 20.37 3.24
N THR A 412 16.04 19.54 2.79
CA THR A 412 16.12 19.07 1.41
C THR A 412 15.70 17.61 1.39
N PHE A 413 14.61 17.30 0.68
CA PHE A 413 14.06 15.94 0.62
C PHE A 413 14.60 15.18 -0.59
N LEU A 414 14.95 13.91 -0.38
CA LEU A 414 15.20 12.91 -1.41
C LEU A 414 14.22 11.77 -1.25
N ASN A 415 13.75 11.20 -2.35
CA ASN A 415 13.02 9.94 -2.37
C ASN A 415 13.84 8.88 -3.10
N TRP A 416 13.90 7.69 -2.53
CA TRP A 416 14.48 6.51 -3.18
C TRP A 416 13.61 5.28 -2.96
N ARG A 417 13.36 4.53 -4.04
CA ARG A 417 12.65 3.26 -4.03
C ARG A 417 13.64 2.14 -4.30
N SER A 418 13.70 1.14 -3.43
CA SER A 418 14.38 -0.13 -3.74
C SER A 418 13.38 -1.21 -4.14
N VAL A 419 13.79 -2.06 -5.08
CA VAL A 419 12.94 -3.07 -5.72
C VAL A 419 13.56 -4.47 -5.75
N GLN A 420 14.80 -4.66 -5.28
CA GLN A 420 15.52 -5.96 -5.31
C GLN A 420 15.43 -6.80 -4.04
#